data_AF-A0A8J6C7L4-F1
#
_entry.id   AF-A0A8J6C7L4-F1
#
_cell.length_a   1.000
_cell.length_b   1.000
_cell.length_c   1.000
_cell.angle_alpha   90.00
_cell.angle_beta   90.00
_cell.angle_gamma   90.00
#
_symmetry.space_group_name_H-M   'P 1'
#
loop_
_entity.id
_entity.type
_entity.pdbx_description
1 polymer ?
#
loop_
_entity_poly.entity_id
_entity_poly.type
_entity_poly.pdbx_seq_one_letter_code
_entity_poly.pdbx_strand_id
1 'polypeptide(L)'
;MAAILAVLLCACSAVRSAGMRTGARVVPRARPMALGNAAELERSQWELLLAHHEGFWKGVWESVDANGAPIDELEADSAWVRGKGGDTLIQVNTYFVGSVRANCEVCQDSVQARQLQVGSYACGQMPGVRLAGRGVAFGPRVTKRGALTAEVGLRDGASRLRVLFAYEPRYAPSGGPPTSLALGRVTLIREALDRPPLREEPREASVARPSGAAADFWRENDGTPLLGLWRGERAVHSADGVRHETVSPMHLRACRCAVGGAAGAEPANGCVLQLPGGITVECPRDVLPATPAELRVSWLPDGAGARLVRAALGITALGRVVAENEAEVVVTPPVCDGFAVEELERLPPAL
;
A
#
# COMPACT_ATOMS: atom_id res chain seq x y z
N MET A 1 -31.71 -32.61 -29.45
CA MET A 1 -31.70 -32.95 -30.89
C MET A 1 -31.28 -31.69 -31.64
N ALA A 2 -29.99 -31.58 -32.01
CA ALA A 2 -29.49 -31.73 -33.39
C ALA A 2 -30.00 -30.59 -34.30
N ALA A 3 -29.20 -29.81 -35.03
CA ALA A 3 -27.85 -30.03 -35.53
C ALA A 3 -27.15 -28.71 -35.94
N ILE A 4 -25.82 -28.86 -36.03
CA ILE A 4 -24.79 -28.06 -36.71
C ILE A 4 -25.19 -27.64 -38.12
N LEU A 5 -24.82 -26.42 -38.55
CA LEU A 5 -24.34 -26.18 -39.92
C LEU A 5 -23.40 -24.96 -39.99
N ALA A 6 -22.22 -25.18 -40.57
CA ALA A 6 -21.20 -24.19 -40.92
C ALA A 6 -21.14 -24.05 -42.45
N VAL A 7 -20.99 -22.83 -42.97
CA VAL A 7 -20.49 -22.50 -44.33
C VAL A 7 -19.90 -21.07 -44.26
N LEU A 8 -18.58 -20.85 -44.26
CA LEU A 8 -17.62 -20.73 -45.38
C LEU A 8 -17.81 -19.53 -46.35
N LEU A 9 -16.93 -18.54 -46.16
CA LEU A 9 -16.23 -17.64 -47.10
C LEU A 9 -16.83 -17.34 -48.49
N CYS A 10 -16.95 -16.04 -48.79
CA CYS A 10 -16.60 -15.52 -50.11
C CYS A 10 -16.02 -14.11 -50.01
N ALA A 11 -14.94 -13.88 -50.76
CA ALA A 11 -14.13 -12.67 -50.82
C ALA A 11 -14.46 -11.82 -52.08
N CYS A 12 -13.81 -10.64 -52.16
CA CYS A 12 -13.72 -9.70 -53.31
C CYS A 12 -14.88 -8.68 -53.42
N SER A 13 -14.71 -7.37 -53.65
CA SER A 13 -13.58 -6.55 -54.11
C SER A 13 -13.76 -5.09 -53.67
N ALA A 14 -12.64 -4.38 -53.68
CA ALA A 14 -12.43 -3.02 -53.24
C ALA A 14 -13.06 -1.93 -54.13
N VAL A 15 -13.32 -0.77 -53.52
CA VAL A 15 -13.26 0.55 -54.18
C VAL A 15 -12.49 1.52 -53.29
N ARG A 16 -11.45 2.13 -53.88
CA ARG A 16 -10.58 3.16 -53.31
C ARG A 16 -11.31 4.50 -53.26
N SER A 17 -11.12 5.26 -52.18
CA SER A 17 -11.06 6.72 -52.28
C SER A 17 -9.96 7.23 -51.35
N ALA A 18 -9.12 8.10 -51.91
CA ALA A 18 -7.91 8.62 -51.32
C ALA A 18 -8.23 9.78 -50.37
N GLY A 19 -7.64 9.75 -49.17
CA GLY A 19 -7.63 10.86 -48.24
C GLY A 19 -6.30 10.89 -47.51
N MET A 20 -5.44 11.84 -47.88
CA MET A 20 -4.16 12.11 -47.24
C MET A 20 -4.38 12.36 -45.74
N ARG A 21 -3.79 11.50 -44.90
CA ARG A 21 -3.46 11.83 -43.50
C ARG A 21 -2.08 11.27 -43.18
N THR A 22 -1.24 12.16 -42.68
CA THR A 22 0.14 11.98 -42.22
C THR A 22 0.28 10.73 -41.34
N GLY A 23 0.93 9.70 -41.88
CA GLY A 23 1.27 8.49 -41.14
C GLY A 23 2.39 8.77 -40.15
N ALA A 24 2.06 8.92 -38.87
CA ALA A 24 3.01 8.64 -37.81
C ALA A 24 3.34 7.14 -37.90
N ARG A 25 4.56 6.83 -38.37
CA ARG A 25 5.10 5.48 -38.38
C ARG A 25 5.27 5.08 -36.90
N VAL A 26 4.40 4.21 -36.40
CA VAL A 26 4.64 3.53 -35.12
C VAL A 26 5.88 2.68 -35.33
N VAL A 27 7.02 3.19 -34.88
CA VAL A 27 8.20 2.37 -34.64
C VAL A 27 7.75 1.35 -33.61
N PRO A 28 7.80 0.03 -33.89
CA PRO A 28 7.63 -0.95 -32.83
C PRO A 28 8.69 -0.61 -31.80
N ARG A 29 8.28 -0.21 -30.58
CA ARG A 29 9.22 -0.13 -29.46
C ARG A 29 9.91 -1.47 -29.44
N ALA A 30 11.21 -1.47 -29.74
CA ALA A 30 12.04 -2.63 -29.51
C ALA A 30 11.74 -3.07 -28.08
N ARG A 31 11.14 -4.26 -27.93
CA ARG A 31 11.09 -4.94 -26.65
C ARG A 31 12.55 -4.97 -26.20
N PRO A 32 12.92 -4.33 -25.07
CA PRO A 32 14.20 -4.64 -24.48
C PRO A 32 14.21 -6.15 -24.30
N MET A 33 15.23 -6.82 -24.81
CA MET A 33 15.45 -8.23 -24.50
C MET A 33 15.64 -8.31 -22.99
N ALA A 34 14.60 -8.74 -22.28
CA ALA A 34 14.65 -9.10 -20.88
C ALA A 34 15.60 -10.30 -20.76
N LEU A 35 16.70 -10.12 -20.03
CA LEU A 35 17.67 -11.19 -19.74
C LEU A 35 17.42 -11.88 -18.39
N GLY A 36 16.24 -11.68 -17.79
CA GLY A 36 15.71 -12.54 -16.71
C GLY A 36 14.49 -13.28 -17.21
N ASN A 37 14.42 -14.60 -17.01
CA ASN A 37 13.21 -15.35 -17.38
C ASN A 37 12.07 -15.02 -16.39
N ALA A 38 10.81 -15.06 -16.83
CA ALA A 38 9.67 -14.68 -15.97
C ALA A 38 9.61 -15.49 -14.66
N ALA A 39 10.11 -16.73 -14.66
CA ALA A 39 10.16 -17.59 -13.48
C ALA A 39 11.16 -17.08 -12.41
N GLU A 40 12.30 -16.52 -12.82
CA GLU A 40 13.26 -15.87 -11.91
C GLU A 40 12.63 -14.66 -11.22
N LEU A 41 11.87 -13.86 -11.96
CA LEU A 41 11.13 -12.73 -11.40
C LEU A 41 10.08 -13.18 -10.38
N GLU A 42 9.28 -14.18 -10.73
CA GLU A 42 8.26 -14.75 -9.83
C GLU A 42 8.89 -15.30 -8.56
N ARG A 43 10.04 -15.98 -8.67
CA ARG A 43 10.79 -16.51 -7.53
C ARG A 43 11.37 -15.39 -6.66
N SER A 44 11.98 -14.37 -7.26
CA SER A 44 12.53 -13.23 -6.53
C SER A 44 11.44 -12.49 -5.74
N GLN A 45 10.27 -12.25 -6.35
CA GLN A 45 9.13 -11.66 -5.65
C GLN A 45 8.61 -12.56 -4.52
N TRP A 46 8.61 -13.87 -4.72
CA TRP A 46 8.20 -14.84 -3.71
C TRP A 46 9.15 -14.83 -2.50
N GLU A 47 10.45 -14.82 -2.73
CA GLU A 47 11.47 -14.72 -1.68
C GLU A 47 11.35 -13.41 -0.90
N LEU A 48 11.10 -12.28 -1.59
CA LEU A 48 10.82 -11.01 -0.94
C LEU A 48 9.56 -11.07 -0.08
N LEU A 49 8.48 -11.71 -0.56
CA LEU A 49 7.23 -11.84 0.20
C LEU A 49 7.47 -12.61 1.50
N LEU A 50 8.16 -13.76 1.43
CA LEU A 50 8.53 -14.55 2.59
C LEU A 50 9.39 -13.74 3.56
N ALA A 51 10.43 -13.10 3.04
CA ALA A 51 11.33 -12.26 3.83
C ALA A 51 10.62 -11.08 4.49
N HIS A 52 9.53 -10.56 3.91
CA HIS A 52 8.76 -9.43 4.45
C HIS A 52 7.69 -9.87 5.46
N HIS A 53 7.05 -11.01 5.23
CA HIS A 53 5.83 -11.35 5.94
C HIS A 53 5.88 -12.58 6.83
N GLU A 54 6.71 -13.58 6.54
CA GLU A 54 6.67 -14.86 7.27
C GLU A 54 6.86 -14.66 8.79
N GLY A 55 6.00 -15.30 9.59
CA GLY A 55 6.02 -15.24 11.05
C GLY A 55 4.74 -14.70 11.70
N PHE A 56 4.79 -14.54 13.03
CA PHE A 56 3.68 -14.06 13.84
C PHE A 56 3.88 -12.60 14.21
N TRP A 57 3.00 -11.75 13.70
CA TRP A 57 3.09 -10.32 13.89
C TRP A 57 2.04 -9.87 14.88
N LYS A 58 2.46 -9.27 15.98
CA LYS A 58 1.56 -8.70 16.97
C LYS A 58 1.47 -7.20 16.75
N GLY A 59 0.29 -6.62 16.86
CA GLY A 59 0.13 -5.22 16.49
C GLY A 59 -1.13 -4.53 16.99
N VAL A 60 -1.17 -3.25 16.67
CA VAL A 60 -2.33 -2.38 16.89
C VAL A 60 -2.68 -1.75 15.56
N TRP A 61 -3.96 -1.71 15.29
CA TRP A 61 -4.54 -1.19 14.06
C TRP A 61 -5.36 0.03 14.41
N GLU A 62 -5.01 1.17 13.82
CA GLU A 62 -5.66 2.45 14.08
C GLU A 62 -6.20 3.00 12.78
N SER A 63 -7.49 3.34 12.75
CA SER A 63 -8.09 4.00 11.60
C SER A 63 -8.26 5.49 11.87
N VAL A 64 -7.91 6.30 10.89
CA VAL A 64 -8.20 7.73 10.84
C VAL A 64 -8.99 8.09 9.59
N ASP A 65 -9.74 9.19 9.66
CA ASP A 65 -10.42 9.75 8.50
C ASP A 65 -9.46 10.55 7.60
N ALA A 66 -10.00 11.14 6.52
CA ALA A 66 -9.22 11.95 5.59
C ALA A 66 -8.65 13.26 6.18
N ASN A 67 -9.02 13.62 7.41
CA ASN A 67 -8.51 14.76 8.15
C ASN A 67 -7.58 14.35 9.31
N GLY A 68 -7.33 13.04 9.47
CA GLY A 68 -6.50 12.51 10.55
C GLY A 68 -7.26 12.35 11.89
N ALA A 69 -8.58 12.53 11.91
CA ALA A 69 -9.36 12.30 13.11
C ALA A 69 -9.47 10.78 13.37
N PRO A 70 -9.26 10.31 14.62
CA PRO A 70 -9.36 8.88 14.94
C PRO A 70 -10.79 8.36 14.75
N ILE A 71 -10.91 7.17 14.17
CA ILE A 71 -12.17 6.45 13.95
C ILE A 71 -12.28 5.26 14.89
N ASP A 72 -11.30 4.35 14.83
CA ASP A 72 -11.26 3.13 15.62
C ASP A 72 -9.82 2.70 15.91
N GLU A 73 -9.65 1.96 17.00
CA GLU A 73 -8.40 1.30 17.39
C GLU A 73 -8.74 -0.15 17.77
N LEU A 74 -7.88 -1.08 17.35
CA LEU A 74 -8.04 -2.50 17.61
C LEU A 74 -6.68 -3.17 17.80
N GLU A 75 -6.57 -4.02 18.82
CA GLU A 75 -5.47 -4.98 18.92
C GLU A 75 -5.73 -6.17 17.99
N ALA A 76 -4.75 -6.48 17.15
CA ALA A 76 -4.86 -7.58 16.20
C ALA A 76 -3.49 -8.15 15.84
N ASP A 77 -3.47 -9.48 15.70
CA ASP A 77 -2.29 -10.22 15.30
C ASP A 77 -2.43 -10.70 13.85
N SER A 78 -1.35 -10.69 13.10
CA SER A 78 -1.27 -11.22 11.73
C SER A 78 -0.28 -12.38 11.68
N ALA A 79 -0.77 -13.61 11.53
CA ALA A 79 0.04 -14.79 11.30
C ALA A 79 0.21 -15.04 9.80
N TRP A 80 1.46 -15.17 9.35
CA TRP A 80 1.81 -15.53 7.98
C TRP A 80 2.60 -16.83 8.03
N VAL A 81 1.88 -17.93 7.82
CA VAL A 81 2.40 -19.29 8.06
C VAL A 81 2.38 -20.10 6.77
N ARG A 82 3.34 -21.00 6.63
CA ARG A 82 3.35 -21.91 5.49
C ARG A 82 2.20 -22.91 5.57
N GLY A 83 1.52 -23.13 4.45
CA GLY A 83 0.51 -24.18 4.33
C GLY A 83 1.13 -25.57 4.36
N LYS A 84 0.27 -26.59 4.41
CA LYS A 84 0.69 -28.00 4.34
C LYS A 84 1.46 -28.24 3.02
N GLY A 85 2.73 -28.62 3.12
CA GLY A 85 3.62 -28.80 1.97
C GLY A 85 4.64 -27.68 1.75
N GLY A 86 4.55 -26.54 2.45
CA GLY A 86 5.58 -25.50 2.43
C GLY A 86 5.56 -24.52 1.26
N ASP A 87 4.80 -24.83 0.20
CA ASP A 87 4.76 -24.08 -1.07
C ASP A 87 3.77 -22.90 -1.08
N THR A 88 2.94 -22.79 -0.04
CA THR A 88 1.94 -21.73 0.10
C THR A 88 2.19 -20.95 1.38
N LEU A 89 1.92 -19.65 1.35
CA LEU A 89 1.95 -18.75 2.51
C LEU A 89 0.52 -18.29 2.78
N ILE A 90 0.01 -18.58 3.97
CA ILE A 90 -1.36 -18.29 4.39
C ILE A 90 -1.32 -17.15 5.40
N GLN A 91 -2.09 -16.11 5.12
CA GLN A 91 -2.29 -14.99 6.05
C GLN A 91 -3.57 -15.21 6.86
N VAL A 92 -3.45 -15.19 8.18
CA VAL A 92 -4.56 -15.24 9.14
C VAL A 92 -4.45 -14.07 10.09
N ASN A 93 -5.49 -13.24 10.15
CA ASN A 93 -5.58 -12.16 11.12
C ASN A 93 -6.44 -12.60 12.31
N THR A 94 -6.01 -12.31 13.52
CA THR A 94 -6.70 -12.60 14.78
C THR A 94 -7.09 -11.28 15.43
N TYR A 95 -8.38 -11.06 15.59
CA TYR A 95 -8.96 -9.86 16.18
C TYR A 95 -9.41 -10.14 17.61
N PHE A 96 -9.02 -9.30 18.57
CA PHE A 96 -9.44 -9.44 19.97
C PHE A 96 -10.73 -8.63 20.19
N VAL A 97 -11.84 -9.32 20.42
CA VAL A 97 -13.21 -8.73 20.45
C VAL A 97 -13.68 -8.44 21.88
N GLY A 98 -13.00 -9.01 22.88
CA GLY A 98 -13.27 -8.72 24.28
C GLY A 98 -12.39 -9.54 25.22
N SER A 99 -12.30 -9.09 26.47
CA SER A 99 -11.70 -9.85 27.56
C SER A 99 -12.69 -9.94 28.71
N VAL A 100 -12.95 -11.14 29.21
CA VAL A 100 -13.58 -11.31 30.51
C VAL A 100 -12.46 -11.34 31.53
N ARG A 101 -12.30 -10.23 32.27
CA ARG A 101 -11.43 -10.21 33.44
C ARG A 101 -12.13 -10.95 34.57
N ALA A 102 -11.52 -12.00 35.06
CA ALA A 102 -12.11 -12.73 36.17
C ALA A 102 -11.79 -11.98 37.48
N ASN A 103 -12.83 -11.58 38.23
CA ASN A 103 -12.67 -10.93 39.54
C ASN A 103 -12.27 -11.93 40.65
N CYS A 104 -11.50 -12.95 40.31
CA CYS A 104 -11.19 -14.10 41.15
C CYS A 104 -9.71 -14.41 40.99
N GLU A 105 -8.95 -14.44 42.09
CA GLU A 105 -7.49 -14.60 42.12
C GLU A 105 -6.98 -15.89 41.45
N VAL A 106 -7.85 -16.88 41.28
CA VAL A 106 -7.54 -18.20 40.69
C VAL A 106 -8.13 -18.39 39.30
N CYS A 107 -8.96 -17.46 38.83
CA CYS A 107 -9.66 -17.59 37.58
C CYS A 107 -8.85 -16.93 36.47
N GLN A 108 -8.66 -17.63 35.35
CA GLN A 108 -7.94 -17.09 34.21
C GLN A 108 -8.82 -16.11 33.45
N ASP A 109 -8.25 -14.95 33.10
CA ASP A 109 -8.86 -14.04 32.14
C ASP A 109 -9.06 -14.77 30.81
N SER A 110 -10.27 -14.67 30.26
CA SER A 110 -10.54 -15.24 28.93
C SER A 110 -10.56 -14.12 27.90
N VAL A 111 -9.84 -14.35 26.80
CA VAL A 111 -9.81 -13.43 25.65
C VAL A 111 -10.66 -14.03 24.55
N GLN A 112 -11.70 -13.30 24.13
CA GLN A 112 -12.49 -13.67 22.97
C GLN A 112 -11.79 -13.16 21.71
N ALA A 113 -11.28 -14.08 20.90
CA ALA A 113 -10.61 -13.77 19.65
C ALA A 113 -11.38 -14.34 18.45
N ARG A 114 -11.36 -13.61 17.32
CA ARG A 114 -11.90 -14.06 16.04
C ARG A 114 -10.79 -14.15 15.01
N GLN A 115 -10.66 -15.31 14.36
CA GLN A 115 -9.69 -15.52 13.29
C GLN A 115 -10.35 -15.35 11.92
N LEU A 116 -9.63 -14.73 11.00
CA LEU A 116 -10.02 -14.57 9.61
C LEU A 116 -8.82 -14.88 8.70
N GLN A 117 -8.96 -15.88 7.83
CA GLN A 117 -8.00 -16.08 6.75
C GLN A 117 -8.22 -15.00 5.69
N VAL A 118 -7.18 -14.22 5.41
CA VAL A 118 -7.27 -13.03 4.56
C VAL A 118 -6.63 -13.26 3.19
N GLY A 119 -5.64 -14.16 3.11
CA GLY A 119 -4.94 -14.44 1.87
C GLY A 119 -4.27 -15.81 1.86
N SER A 120 -4.03 -16.31 0.65
CA SER A 120 -3.20 -17.47 0.36
C SER A 120 -2.37 -17.14 -0.87
N TYR A 121 -1.06 -17.32 -0.77
CA TYR A 121 -0.10 -16.91 -1.80
C TYR A 121 0.82 -18.08 -2.12
N ALA A 122 1.25 -18.18 -3.37
CA ALA A 122 2.26 -19.12 -3.81
C ALA A 122 3.20 -18.44 -4.82
N CYS A 123 4.35 -19.05 -5.10
CA CYS A 123 5.23 -18.58 -6.17
C CYS A 123 4.46 -18.51 -7.51
N GLY A 124 4.55 -17.38 -8.21
CA GLY A 124 3.77 -17.12 -9.42
C GLY A 124 2.28 -16.79 -9.20
N GLN A 125 1.78 -16.90 -7.96
CA GLN A 125 0.39 -16.65 -7.58
C GLN A 125 0.31 -15.61 -6.46
N MET A 126 0.70 -14.38 -6.79
CA MET A 126 0.65 -13.23 -5.88
C MET A 126 -0.11 -12.06 -6.54
N PRO A 127 -1.42 -12.21 -6.80
CA PRO A 127 -2.17 -11.23 -7.60
C PRO A 127 -2.16 -9.86 -6.93
N GLY A 128 -1.79 -8.83 -7.67
CA GLY A 128 -1.74 -7.46 -7.15
C GLY A 128 -0.81 -7.28 -5.97
N VAL A 129 0.22 -8.12 -5.81
CA VAL A 129 1.30 -7.90 -4.85
C VAL A 129 2.54 -7.42 -5.59
N ARG A 130 3.18 -6.37 -5.07
CA ARG A 130 4.42 -5.81 -5.62
C ARG A 130 5.40 -5.61 -4.48
N LEU A 131 6.61 -6.14 -4.61
CA LEU A 131 7.68 -5.94 -3.63
C LEU A 131 8.89 -5.26 -4.27
N ALA A 132 9.51 -4.36 -3.50
CA ALA A 132 10.73 -3.66 -3.85
C ALA A 132 11.46 -3.25 -2.55
N GLY A 133 12.71 -3.65 -2.38
CA GLY A 133 13.48 -3.38 -1.17
C GLY A 133 12.71 -3.77 0.10
N ARG A 134 12.55 -2.82 1.03
CA ARG A 134 11.82 -3.00 2.30
C ARG A 134 10.31 -2.81 2.23
N GLY A 135 9.75 -2.54 1.07
CA GLY A 135 8.33 -2.27 0.92
C GLY A 135 7.56 -3.32 0.15
N VAL A 136 6.27 -3.34 0.42
CA VAL A 136 5.27 -4.17 -0.23
C VAL A 136 4.05 -3.31 -0.57
N ALA A 137 3.40 -3.60 -1.68
CA ALA A 137 2.08 -3.07 -1.99
C ALA A 137 1.10 -4.21 -2.26
N PHE A 138 -0.11 -4.09 -1.73
CA PHE A 138 -1.26 -4.92 -2.10
C PHE A 138 -2.32 -4.06 -2.81
N GLY A 139 -2.73 -4.51 -3.99
CA GLY A 139 -3.71 -3.82 -4.81
C GLY A 139 -3.09 -2.85 -5.83
N PRO A 140 -3.87 -1.86 -6.32
CA PRO A 140 -5.24 -1.54 -5.89
C PRO A 140 -6.26 -2.64 -6.21
N ARG A 141 -7.36 -2.73 -5.44
CA ARG A 141 -8.46 -3.69 -5.64
C ARG A 141 -9.81 -3.04 -5.36
N VAL A 142 -10.86 -3.51 -6.05
CA VAL A 142 -12.25 -3.10 -5.79
C VAL A 142 -12.92 -4.13 -4.89
N THR A 143 -13.58 -3.65 -3.84
CA THR A 143 -14.38 -4.47 -2.94
C THR A 143 -15.76 -4.74 -3.54
N LYS A 144 -16.52 -5.68 -2.96
CA LYS A 144 -17.91 -5.95 -3.39
C LYS A 144 -18.85 -4.74 -3.33
N ARG A 145 -18.50 -3.71 -2.54
CA ARG A 145 -19.28 -2.47 -2.40
C ARG A 145 -18.83 -1.37 -3.37
N GLY A 146 -17.88 -1.65 -4.26
CA GLY A 146 -17.34 -0.65 -5.19
C GLY A 146 -16.25 0.24 -4.60
N ALA A 147 -15.95 0.13 -3.29
CA ALA A 147 -14.83 0.82 -2.67
C ALA A 147 -13.49 0.31 -3.23
N LEU A 148 -12.52 1.20 -3.38
CA LEU A 148 -11.15 0.88 -3.78
C LEU A 148 -10.28 0.76 -2.54
N THR A 149 -9.52 -0.32 -2.45
CA THR A 149 -8.51 -0.50 -1.41
C THR A 149 -7.12 -0.67 -1.99
N ALA A 150 -6.14 -0.13 -1.30
CA ALA A 150 -4.73 -0.34 -1.58
C ALA A 150 -3.97 -0.35 -0.25
N GLU A 151 -2.98 -1.23 -0.11
CA GLU A 151 -2.14 -1.30 1.09
C GLU A 151 -0.69 -1.05 0.70
N VAL A 152 0.00 -0.23 1.49
CA VAL A 152 1.45 0.00 1.38
C VAL A 152 2.10 -0.40 2.68
N GLY A 153 3.03 -1.35 2.64
CA GLY A 153 3.79 -1.82 3.78
C GLY A 153 5.27 -1.46 3.70
N LEU A 154 5.88 -1.19 4.85
CA LEU A 154 7.29 -0.91 5.06
C LEU A 154 7.79 -1.81 6.20
N ARG A 155 9.01 -2.35 6.08
CA ARG A 155 9.62 -3.18 7.13
C ARG A 155 11.01 -2.69 7.52
N ASP A 156 11.27 -2.62 8.82
CA ASP A 156 12.62 -2.44 9.37
C ASP A 156 12.90 -3.49 10.45
N GLY A 157 13.75 -4.45 10.12
CA GLY A 157 14.09 -5.56 11.03
C GLY A 157 12.86 -6.39 11.43
N ALA A 158 12.57 -6.42 12.73
CA ALA A 158 11.45 -7.12 13.35
C ALA A 158 10.20 -6.23 13.52
N SER A 159 10.19 -5.04 12.93
CA SER A 159 9.07 -4.10 12.97
C SER A 159 8.58 -3.83 11.56
N ARG A 160 7.26 -3.69 11.38
CA ARG A 160 6.68 -3.26 10.11
C ARG A 160 5.51 -2.32 10.32
N LEU A 161 5.36 -1.42 9.37
CA LEU A 161 4.22 -0.53 9.22
C LEU A 161 3.45 -0.96 7.98
N ARG A 162 2.13 -1.11 8.06
CA ARG A 162 1.27 -1.25 6.88
C ARG A 162 0.20 -0.17 6.94
N VAL A 163 -0.09 0.43 5.80
CA VAL A 163 -1.07 1.52 5.67
C VAL A 163 -2.08 1.10 4.62
N LEU A 164 -3.30 0.87 5.05
CA LEU A 164 -4.43 0.53 4.19
C LEU A 164 -5.22 1.81 3.88
N PHE A 165 -5.36 2.10 2.59
CA PHE A 165 -6.17 3.18 2.07
C PHE A 165 -7.50 2.60 1.61
N ALA A 166 -8.61 3.22 2.03
CA ALA A 166 -9.95 2.88 1.57
C ALA A 166 -10.64 4.12 0.99
N TYR A 167 -10.97 4.04 -0.30
CA TYR A 167 -11.68 5.07 -1.03
C TYR A 167 -13.10 4.60 -1.39
N GLU A 168 -14.09 5.42 -1.08
CA GLU A 168 -15.51 5.15 -1.30
C GLU A 168 -16.02 5.86 -2.56
N PRO A 169 -16.91 5.24 -3.35
CA PRO A 169 -17.41 5.86 -4.58
C PRO A 169 -18.28 7.08 -4.31
N ARG A 170 -18.07 8.15 -5.09
CA ARG A 170 -18.92 9.34 -5.12
C ARG A 170 -19.66 9.44 -6.44
N TYR A 171 -20.97 9.61 -6.36
CA TYR A 171 -21.87 9.64 -7.52
C TYR A 171 -22.36 11.05 -7.80
N ALA A 172 -22.57 11.36 -9.08
CA ALA A 172 -23.28 12.57 -9.48
C ALA A 172 -24.74 12.51 -9.00
N PRO A 173 -25.38 13.64 -8.67
CA PRO A 173 -26.79 13.68 -8.30
C PRO A 173 -27.73 13.12 -9.37
N SER A 174 -27.34 13.19 -10.64
CA SER A 174 -28.08 12.69 -11.79
C SER A 174 -28.08 11.15 -11.92
N GLY A 175 -27.37 10.43 -11.04
CA GLY A 175 -27.07 9.01 -11.23
C GLY A 175 -25.96 8.78 -12.26
N GLY A 176 -25.60 7.50 -12.45
CA GLY A 176 -24.53 7.07 -13.37
C GLY A 176 -23.31 6.46 -12.64
N PRO A 177 -22.19 6.23 -13.34
CA PRO A 177 -20.97 5.72 -12.73
C PRO A 177 -20.40 6.69 -11.68
N PRO A 178 -19.56 6.19 -10.75
CA PRO A 178 -18.86 7.06 -9.80
C PRO A 178 -18.04 8.13 -10.54
N THR A 179 -18.17 9.38 -10.09
CA THR A 179 -17.42 10.55 -10.57
C THR A 179 -16.06 10.69 -9.92
N SER A 180 -15.88 10.13 -8.72
CA SER A 180 -14.59 10.01 -8.03
C SER A 180 -14.68 8.87 -7.01
N LEU A 181 -13.53 8.51 -6.44
CA LEU A 181 -13.46 7.70 -5.22
C LEU A 181 -12.85 8.58 -4.13
N ALA A 182 -13.58 8.86 -3.06
CA ALA A 182 -13.11 9.73 -1.98
C ALA A 182 -12.52 8.95 -0.82
N LEU A 183 -11.43 9.45 -0.26
CA LEU A 183 -10.75 8.84 0.87
C LEU A 183 -11.71 8.81 2.07
N GLY A 184 -12.14 7.61 2.46
CA GLY A 184 -13.00 7.42 3.61
C GLY A 184 -12.20 7.09 4.87
N ARG A 185 -11.12 6.32 4.70
CA ARG A 185 -10.34 5.79 5.83
C ARG A 185 -8.90 5.49 5.44
N VAL A 186 -8.00 5.79 6.37
CA VAL A 186 -6.62 5.30 6.38
C VAL A 186 -6.43 4.46 7.63
N THR A 187 -6.08 3.18 7.49
CA THR A 187 -5.79 2.30 8.63
C THR A 187 -4.29 2.05 8.71
N LEU A 188 -3.70 2.46 9.83
CA LEU A 188 -2.32 2.20 10.22
C LEU A 188 -2.26 0.88 10.95
N ILE A 189 -1.34 0.02 10.55
CA ILE A 189 -1.12 -1.29 11.13
C ILE A 189 0.34 -1.33 11.58
N ARG A 190 0.54 -1.19 12.88
CA ARG A 190 1.86 -1.14 13.52
C ARG A 190 2.12 -2.51 14.13
N GLU A 191 3.09 -3.23 13.60
CA GLU A 191 3.31 -4.63 13.95
C GLU A 191 4.78 -4.92 14.30
N ALA A 192 4.99 -5.83 15.24
CA ALA A 192 6.29 -6.38 15.57
C ALA A 192 6.25 -7.91 15.57
N LEU A 193 7.36 -8.52 15.15
CA LEU A 193 7.51 -9.96 15.03
C LEU A 193 7.67 -10.58 16.43
N ASP A 194 6.85 -11.59 16.74
CA ASP A 194 6.81 -12.40 17.97
C ASP A 194 6.57 -11.66 19.30
N ARG A 195 6.60 -10.32 19.30
CA ARG A 195 6.36 -9.46 20.46
C ARG A 195 5.39 -8.32 20.11
N PRO A 196 4.56 -7.85 21.04
CA PRO A 196 3.74 -6.67 20.81
C PRO A 196 4.63 -5.44 20.56
N PRO A 197 4.16 -4.44 19.77
CA PRO A 197 4.86 -3.17 19.65
C PRO A 197 4.88 -2.47 21.03
N LEU A 198 5.99 -1.78 21.34
CA LEU A 198 6.11 -1.03 22.58
C LEU A 198 5.17 0.17 22.54
N ARG A 199 3.98 0.10 23.19
CA ARG A 199 3.22 1.32 23.49
C ARG A 199 4.07 2.18 24.44
N GLU A 200 4.07 3.51 24.24
CA GLU A 200 4.54 4.39 25.30
C GLU A 200 3.58 4.24 26.48
N GLU A 201 4.03 3.57 27.55
CA GLU A 201 3.39 3.82 28.84
C GLU A 201 3.65 5.29 29.22
N PRO A 202 2.69 5.97 29.87
CA PRO A 202 2.91 7.30 30.40
C PRO A 202 4.15 7.23 31.30
N ARG A 203 5.26 7.87 30.88
CA ARG A 203 6.51 7.81 31.63
C ARG A 203 6.37 8.54 32.96
N GLU A 204 6.46 7.79 34.06
CA GLU A 204 7.45 8.14 35.07
C GLU A 204 8.84 7.80 34.52
N ALA A 205 9.78 8.73 34.70
CA ALA A 205 11.05 8.75 34.01
C ALA A 205 11.96 7.56 34.36
N SER A 206 12.89 7.26 33.44
CA SER A 206 14.13 6.50 33.65
C SER A 206 14.06 4.96 33.65
N VAL A 207 13.84 4.38 32.47
CA VAL A 207 14.52 3.12 32.12
C VAL A 207 15.12 3.27 30.73
N ALA A 208 16.45 3.11 30.65
CA ALA A 208 17.20 3.09 29.41
C ALA A 208 16.70 1.95 28.53
N ARG A 209 16.29 2.26 27.30
CA ARG A 209 15.82 1.24 26.36
C ARG A 209 16.97 0.32 25.97
N PRO A 210 16.78 -1.02 25.96
CA PRO A 210 17.77 -1.91 25.40
C PRO A 210 18.00 -1.56 23.93
N SER A 211 19.27 -1.32 23.59
CA SER A 211 19.74 -1.15 22.21
C SER A 211 19.52 -2.46 21.45
N GLY A 212 18.37 -2.56 20.78
CA GLY A 212 17.93 -3.73 20.00
C GLY A 212 16.65 -3.46 19.19
N ALA A 213 16.40 -2.18 18.89
CA ALA A 213 15.47 -1.59 17.91
C ALA A 213 14.14 -2.34 17.68
N ALA A 214 13.23 -2.34 18.67
CA ALA A 214 11.82 -2.23 18.30
C ALA A 214 11.60 -0.79 17.86
N ALA A 215 11.04 -0.57 16.67
CA ALA A 215 10.66 0.77 16.27
C ALA A 215 9.66 1.34 17.27
N ASP A 216 9.92 2.56 17.73
CA ASP A 216 9.02 3.21 18.67
C ASP A 216 7.89 3.87 17.91
N PHE A 217 6.88 3.05 17.58
CA PHE A 217 5.73 3.46 16.81
C PHE A 217 4.87 4.51 17.51
N TRP A 218 5.08 4.81 18.79
CA TRP A 218 4.12 5.61 19.56
C TRP A 218 4.66 6.96 20.00
N ARG A 219 5.91 7.29 19.69
CA ARG A 219 6.43 8.63 19.98
C ARG A 219 5.54 9.70 19.35
N GLU A 220 5.23 10.70 20.15
CA GLU A 220 4.70 11.95 19.62
C GLU A 220 5.64 12.46 18.51
N ASN A 221 5.05 12.73 17.36
CA ASN A 221 5.76 13.31 16.23
C ASN A 221 5.62 14.82 16.36
N ASP A 222 6.70 15.52 16.68
CA ASP A 222 6.73 16.99 16.77
C ASP A 222 6.62 17.69 15.39
N GLY A 223 6.29 16.94 14.33
CA GLY A 223 6.12 17.42 12.95
C GLY A 223 7.42 17.84 12.26
N THR A 224 8.55 17.77 12.97
CA THR A 224 9.88 18.21 12.50
C THR A 224 10.75 17.09 11.89
N PRO A 225 10.53 15.78 12.09
CA PRO A 225 11.60 14.82 11.88
C PRO A 225 11.76 14.38 10.42
N LEU A 226 10.98 14.89 9.46
CA LEU A 226 11.26 14.68 8.02
C LEU A 226 12.10 15.81 7.40
N LEU A 227 12.21 16.97 8.07
CA LEU A 227 12.99 18.09 7.56
C LEU A 227 14.48 17.74 7.59
N GLY A 228 15.12 17.79 6.43
CA GLY A 228 16.54 17.52 6.30
C GLY A 228 16.96 17.31 4.86
N LEU A 229 18.27 17.19 4.69
CA LEU A 229 18.88 16.73 3.45
C LEU A 229 19.02 15.20 3.55
N TRP A 230 18.49 14.49 2.58
CA TRP A 230 18.41 13.03 2.56
C TRP A 230 19.07 12.48 1.31
N ARG A 231 19.75 11.34 1.41
CA ARG A 231 20.28 10.59 0.27
C ARG A 231 20.07 9.11 0.51
N GLY A 232 20.22 8.28 -0.52
CA GLY A 232 20.23 6.84 -0.31
C GLY A 232 19.96 6.07 -1.57
N GLU A 233 19.13 5.05 -1.47
CA GLU A 233 18.82 4.14 -2.56
C GLU A 233 17.31 4.06 -2.81
N ARG A 234 16.95 3.79 -4.07
CA ARG A 234 15.58 3.58 -4.51
C ARG A 234 15.48 2.24 -5.21
N ALA A 235 14.63 1.36 -4.69
CA ALA A 235 14.21 0.13 -5.35
C ALA A 235 12.89 0.39 -6.11
N VAL A 236 12.85 0.10 -7.40
CA VAL A 236 11.67 0.27 -8.27
C VAL A 236 11.23 -1.08 -8.80
N HIS A 237 9.98 -1.45 -8.53
CA HIS A 237 9.38 -2.62 -9.15
C HIS A 237 9.09 -2.35 -10.64
N SER A 238 9.63 -3.19 -11.52
CA SER A 238 9.46 -3.08 -12.97
C SER A 238 9.10 -4.44 -13.59
N ALA A 239 8.73 -4.43 -14.87
CA ALA A 239 8.43 -5.66 -15.61
C ALA A 239 9.62 -6.64 -15.68
N ASP A 240 10.85 -6.15 -15.54
CA ASP A 240 12.08 -6.95 -15.58
C ASP A 240 12.59 -7.30 -14.16
N GLY A 241 11.82 -6.95 -13.12
CA GLY A 241 12.21 -7.11 -11.72
C GLY A 241 12.49 -5.81 -10.98
N VAL A 242 13.16 -5.93 -9.84
CA VAL A 242 13.45 -4.79 -8.98
C VAL A 242 14.74 -4.13 -9.45
N ARG A 243 14.66 -2.86 -9.82
CA ARG A 243 15.81 -2.04 -10.21
C ARG A 243 16.23 -1.17 -9.04
N HIS A 244 17.53 -1.03 -8.84
CA HIS A 244 18.10 -0.20 -7.78
C HIS A 244 18.75 1.04 -8.39
N GLU A 245 18.46 2.20 -7.81
CA GLU A 245 18.92 3.51 -8.26
C GLU A 245 19.46 4.29 -7.07
N THR A 246 20.51 5.09 -7.28
CA THR A 246 21.00 6.01 -6.25
C THR A 246 20.12 7.25 -6.20
N VAL A 247 19.67 7.60 -5.00
CA VAL A 247 18.96 8.85 -4.72
C VAL A 247 19.98 9.92 -4.37
N SER A 248 20.11 10.89 -5.27
CA SER A 248 20.94 12.07 -5.03
C SER A 248 20.43 12.87 -3.83
N PRO A 249 21.30 13.60 -3.10
CA PRO A 249 20.89 14.43 -1.98
C PRO A 249 19.70 15.34 -2.31
N MET A 250 18.61 15.19 -1.56
CA MET A 250 17.38 15.95 -1.74
C MET A 250 16.85 16.47 -0.41
N HIS A 251 16.29 17.68 -0.43
CA HIS A 251 15.60 18.22 0.74
C HIS A 251 14.18 17.69 0.77
N LEU A 252 13.84 16.96 1.83
CA LEU A 252 12.44 16.66 2.10
C LEU A 252 11.87 17.83 2.90
N ARG A 253 10.87 18.49 2.33
CA ARG A 253 10.09 19.51 3.04
C ARG A 253 8.86 18.80 3.57
N ALA A 254 8.73 18.68 4.89
CA ALA A 254 7.42 18.52 5.49
C ALA A 254 6.67 19.81 5.17
N CYS A 255 5.71 19.77 4.25
CA CYS A 255 4.69 20.79 4.20
C CYS A 255 3.98 20.75 5.56
N ARG A 256 4.16 21.79 6.38
CA ARG A 256 3.61 21.95 7.74
C ARG A 256 2.06 22.00 7.79
N CYS A 257 1.37 21.55 6.76
CA CYS A 257 -0.06 21.76 6.58
C CYS A 257 -0.96 20.83 7.42
N ALA A 258 -0.42 20.06 8.37
CA ALA A 258 -1.14 18.91 8.91
C ALA A 258 -0.95 18.70 10.41
N VAL A 259 -1.15 19.74 11.23
CA VAL A 259 -1.94 19.68 12.47
C VAL A 259 -2.52 21.08 12.71
N GLY A 260 -3.76 21.32 12.29
CA GLY A 260 -4.56 22.48 12.70
C GLY A 260 -3.94 23.89 12.50
N GLY A 261 -3.79 24.36 11.26
CA GLY A 261 -3.47 25.77 11.03
C GLY A 261 -3.16 26.11 9.58
N ALA A 262 -3.81 27.15 9.06
CA ALA A 262 -3.67 27.61 7.69
C ALA A 262 -2.25 28.06 7.31
N ALA A 263 -1.93 27.83 6.03
CA ALA A 263 -1.11 28.63 5.11
C ALA A 263 0.08 27.89 4.48
N GLY A 264 -0.23 27.25 3.36
CA GLY A 264 0.68 26.67 2.39
C GLY A 264 -0.19 25.84 1.47
N ALA A 265 -0.60 26.40 0.33
CA ALA A 265 -1.65 25.87 -0.54
C ALA A 265 -1.58 24.34 -0.64
N GLU A 266 -2.52 23.65 0.01
CA GLU A 266 -2.75 22.24 -0.29
C GLU A 266 -2.93 22.16 -1.80
N PRO A 267 -2.27 21.22 -2.52
CA PRO A 267 -2.81 20.85 -3.82
C PRO A 267 -4.28 20.52 -3.57
N ALA A 268 -5.21 21.11 -4.33
CA ALA A 268 -6.64 21.14 -4.00
C ALA A 268 -7.29 19.76 -3.76
N ASN A 269 -6.58 18.69 -4.13
CA ASN A 269 -6.98 17.29 -3.97
C ASN A 269 -5.96 16.44 -3.18
N GLY A 270 -5.06 17.04 -2.41
CA GLY A 270 -4.07 16.31 -1.60
C GLY A 270 -4.49 16.19 -0.12
N CYS A 271 -4.06 15.11 0.50
CA CYS A 271 -4.13 14.86 1.93
C CYS A 271 -2.73 14.47 2.42
N VAL A 272 -2.26 15.15 3.46
CA VAL A 272 -1.02 14.81 4.17
C VAL A 272 -1.38 14.59 5.64
N LEU A 273 -1.12 13.39 6.15
CA LEU A 273 -1.36 13.02 7.54
C LEU A 273 -0.01 12.82 8.24
N GLN A 274 0.25 13.63 9.27
CA GLN A 274 1.36 13.42 10.18
C GLN A 274 0.86 12.64 11.38
N LEU A 275 1.43 11.46 11.59
CA LEU A 275 0.91 10.48 12.53
C LEU A 275 2.00 10.10 13.56
N PRO A 276 1.62 9.63 14.76
CA PRO A 276 2.57 9.18 15.78
C PRO A 276 3.54 8.12 15.25
N GLY A 277 4.74 8.05 15.82
CA GLY A 277 5.79 7.09 15.44
C GLY A 277 6.61 7.50 14.22
N GLY A 278 6.68 8.80 13.92
CA GLY A 278 7.44 9.31 12.77
C GLY A 278 6.86 8.84 11.43
N ILE A 279 5.53 8.72 11.35
CA ILE A 279 4.82 8.26 10.16
C ILE A 279 4.25 9.47 9.43
N THR A 280 4.34 9.47 8.11
CA THR A 280 3.65 10.43 7.25
C THR A 280 3.00 9.72 6.08
N VAL A 281 1.75 10.06 5.82
CA VAL A 281 0.96 9.52 4.72
C VAL A 281 0.60 10.68 3.79
N GLU A 282 0.94 10.57 2.51
CA GLU A 282 0.56 11.52 1.46
C GLU A 282 -0.28 10.79 0.42
N CYS A 283 -1.49 11.26 0.14
CA CYS A 283 -2.41 10.62 -0.79
C CYS A 283 -3.45 11.63 -1.32
N PRO A 284 -4.17 11.35 -2.41
CA PRO A 284 -5.25 12.24 -2.82
C PRO A 284 -6.47 12.10 -1.91
N ARG A 285 -7.25 13.19 -1.78
CA ARG A 285 -8.59 13.15 -1.15
C ARG A 285 -9.59 12.44 -2.04
N ASP A 286 -9.47 12.62 -3.35
CA ASP A 286 -10.28 11.97 -4.38
C ASP A 286 -9.39 11.34 -5.46
N VAL A 287 -9.60 10.05 -5.75
CA VAL A 287 -9.10 9.42 -6.96
C VAL A 287 -10.05 9.73 -8.10
N LEU A 288 -9.56 10.47 -9.09
CA LEU A 288 -10.34 10.90 -10.25
C LEU A 288 -10.34 9.82 -11.36
N PRO A 289 -11.38 9.78 -12.21
CA PRO A 289 -11.48 8.82 -13.30
C PRO A 289 -10.26 8.81 -14.22
N ALA A 290 -9.72 7.62 -14.44
CA ALA A 290 -8.58 7.35 -15.34
C ALA A 290 -7.36 8.27 -15.13
N THR A 291 -7.23 8.87 -13.94
CA THR A 291 -6.17 9.81 -13.61
C THR A 291 -5.20 9.13 -12.65
N PRO A 292 -3.90 9.05 -12.98
CA PRO A 292 -2.91 8.50 -12.06
C PRO A 292 -2.86 9.29 -10.76
N ALA A 293 -2.84 8.56 -9.65
CA ALA A 293 -2.68 9.06 -8.30
C ALA A 293 -1.54 8.33 -7.61
N GLU A 294 -0.89 8.99 -6.64
CA GLU A 294 0.17 8.38 -5.85
C GLU A 294 -0.26 8.29 -4.38
N LEU A 295 -0.05 7.11 -3.79
CA LEU A 295 -0.15 6.85 -2.36
C LEU A 295 1.27 6.70 -1.82
N ARG A 296 1.65 7.55 -0.89
CA ARG A 296 3.00 7.57 -0.34
C ARG A 296 2.97 7.43 1.17
N VAL A 297 3.85 6.58 1.67
CA VAL A 297 4.02 6.31 3.10
C VAL A 297 5.49 6.52 3.44
N SER A 298 5.75 7.33 4.45
CA SER A 298 7.07 7.64 4.99
C SER A 298 7.13 7.21 6.45
N TRP A 299 8.23 6.60 6.87
CA TRP A 299 8.42 6.12 8.24
C TRP A 299 9.86 6.28 8.71
N LEU A 300 10.02 6.79 9.93
CA LEU A 300 11.29 6.92 10.63
C LEU A 300 11.44 5.79 11.66
N PRO A 301 11.97 4.61 11.28
CA PRO A 301 11.96 3.44 12.15
C PRO A 301 12.82 3.59 13.41
N ASP A 302 13.87 4.41 13.38
CA ASP A 302 14.77 4.61 14.51
C ASP A 302 14.23 5.63 15.55
N GLY A 303 13.18 6.39 15.19
CA GLY A 303 12.65 7.51 15.97
C GLY A 303 13.65 8.64 16.26
N ALA A 304 14.91 8.51 15.82
CA ALA A 304 15.98 9.50 15.95
C ALA A 304 16.08 10.38 14.70
N GLY A 305 15.41 9.99 13.62
CA GLY A 305 15.36 10.74 12.37
C GLY A 305 16.60 10.56 11.50
N ALA A 306 17.47 9.59 11.79
CA ALA A 306 18.68 9.35 11.00
C ALA A 306 18.36 8.54 9.73
N ARG A 307 17.42 7.60 9.83
CA ARG A 307 16.96 6.75 8.73
C ARG A 307 15.49 7.01 8.41
N LEU A 308 15.17 7.04 7.12
CA LEU A 308 13.83 7.17 6.58
C LEU A 308 13.60 6.06 5.56
N VAL A 309 12.51 5.32 5.73
CA VAL A 309 12.01 4.40 4.70
C VAL A 309 10.74 4.99 4.13
N ARG A 310 10.67 5.09 2.80
CA ARG A 310 9.53 5.68 2.09
C ARG A 310 9.08 4.76 0.97
N ALA A 311 7.78 4.58 0.79
CA ALA A 311 7.21 3.87 -0.34
C ALA A 311 6.23 4.76 -1.10
N ALA A 312 6.18 4.60 -2.42
CA ALA A 312 5.26 5.26 -3.31
C ALA A 312 4.59 4.22 -4.21
N LEU A 313 3.26 4.20 -4.19
CA LEU A 313 2.40 3.35 -4.99
C LEU A 313 1.57 4.21 -5.94
N GLY A 314 1.81 4.04 -7.24
CA GLY A 314 0.98 4.63 -8.29
C GLY A 314 -0.28 3.79 -8.51
N ILE A 315 -1.44 4.44 -8.51
CA ILE A 315 -2.74 3.84 -8.77
C ILE A 315 -3.51 4.60 -9.84
N THR A 316 -4.21 3.85 -10.69
CA THR A 316 -5.24 4.40 -11.58
C THR A 316 -6.52 3.59 -11.38
N ALA A 317 -7.66 4.28 -11.23
CA ALA A 317 -8.96 3.65 -11.03
C ALA A 317 -10.04 4.35 -11.86
N LEU A 318 -11.28 3.83 -11.80
CA LEU A 318 -12.43 4.37 -12.53
C LEU A 318 -12.09 4.62 -14.01
N GLY A 319 -11.51 3.60 -14.65
CA GLY A 319 -11.12 3.71 -16.05
C GLY A 319 -12.32 3.63 -16.98
N ARG A 320 -12.08 3.20 -18.23
CA ARG A 320 -13.13 3.20 -19.25
C ARG A 320 -14.31 2.30 -18.86
N VAL A 321 -15.54 2.77 -19.10
CA VAL A 321 -16.74 1.93 -19.10
C VAL A 321 -16.62 0.93 -20.25
N VAL A 322 -16.52 -0.35 -19.92
CA VAL A 322 -16.39 -1.47 -20.87
C VAL A 322 -17.73 -2.11 -21.20
N ALA A 323 -18.71 -2.01 -20.32
CA ALA A 323 -20.10 -2.40 -20.58
C ALA A 323 -21.04 -1.58 -19.70
N GLU A 324 -22.21 -1.26 -20.23
CA GLU A 324 -23.27 -0.56 -19.51
C GLU A 324 -24.61 -1.17 -19.93
N ASN A 325 -25.41 -1.54 -18.94
CA ASN A 325 -26.81 -1.91 -19.11
C ASN A 325 -27.65 -1.24 -18.00
N GLU A 326 -28.96 -1.45 -18.02
CA GLU A 326 -29.89 -0.81 -17.05
C GLU A 326 -29.59 -1.17 -15.57
N ALA A 327 -28.83 -2.23 -15.31
CA ALA A 327 -28.52 -2.73 -13.97
C ALA A 327 -27.04 -2.61 -13.56
N GLU A 328 -26.12 -2.45 -14.51
CA GLU A 328 -24.68 -2.55 -14.24
C GLU A 328 -23.85 -1.65 -15.17
N VAL A 329 -22.87 -0.98 -14.58
CA VAL A 329 -21.77 -0.32 -15.30
C VAL A 329 -20.48 -1.04 -14.96
N VAL A 330 -19.88 -1.68 -15.95
CA VAL A 330 -18.59 -2.36 -15.83
C VAL A 330 -17.51 -1.37 -16.25
N VAL A 331 -16.58 -1.08 -15.34
CA VAL A 331 -15.39 -0.26 -15.61
C VAL A 331 -14.13 -1.13 -15.65
N THR A 332 -13.10 -0.69 -16.39
CA THR A 332 -11.79 -1.36 -16.32
C THR A 332 -11.30 -1.43 -14.87
N PRO A 333 -10.73 -2.58 -14.46
CA PRO A 333 -10.24 -2.74 -13.09
C PRO A 333 -9.13 -1.72 -12.78
N PRO A 334 -8.95 -1.37 -11.50
CA PRO A 334 -7.87 -0.47 -11.11
C PRO A 334 -6.52 -1.14 -11.36
N VAL A 335 -5.51 -0.32 -11.62
CA VAL A 335 -4.17 -0.75 -12.01
C VAL A 335 -3.15 -0.14 -11.06
N CYS A 336 -2.13 -0.93 -10.71
CA CYS A 336 -0.91 -0.44 -10.10
C CYS A 336 0.02 0.06 -11.21
N ASP A 337 0.22 1.38 -11.29
CA ASP A 337 1.04 2.02 -12.33
C ASP A 337 2.54 1.91 -12.03
N GLY A 338 2.89 1.75 -10.75
CA GLY A 338 4.26 1.59 -10.30
C GLY A 338 4.35 1.42 -8.79
N PHE A 339 5.44 0.83 -8.33
CA PHE A 339 5.76 0.74 -6.91
C PHE A 339 7.25 0.98 -6.72
N ALA A 340 7.59 1.90 -5.83
CA ALA A 340 8.97 2.22 -5.50
C ALA A 340 9.15 2.40 -4.00
N VAL A 341 10.34 2.08 -3.53
CA VAL A 341 10.73 2.18 -2.13
C VAL A 341 12.08 2.86 -2.06
N GLU A 342 12.22 3.79 -1.15
CA GLU A 342 13.44 4.54 -0.90
C GLU A 342 13.91 4.27 0.53
N GLU A 343 15.20 3.99 0.66
CA GLU A 343 15.90 3.87 1.92
C GLU A 343 16.89 5.03 2.00
N LEU A 344 16.59 5.96 2.90
CA LEU A 344 17.26 7.25 2.97
C LEU A 344 17.95 7.44 4.31
N GLU A 345 19.11 8.06 4.25
CA GLU A 345 19.89 8.51 5.41
C GLU A 345 19.95 10.03 5.42
N ARG A 346 19.81 10.60 6.62
CA ARG A 346 19.95 12.04 6.81
C ARG A 346 21.41 12.42 6.72
N LEU A 347 21.70 13.40 5.86
CA LEU A 347 22.99 14.04 5.81
C LEU A 347 23.14 15.05 6.96
N PRO A 348 24.33 15.15 7.57
CA PRO A 348 24.59 16.20 8.54
C PRO A 348 24.37 17.58 7.89
N PRO A 349 23.93 18.59 8.67
CA PRO A 349 23.89 19.95 8.16
C PRO A 349 25.28 20.33 7.64
N ALA A 350 25.35 20.92 6.45
CA ALA A 350 26.60 21.44 5.93
C ALA A 350 27.14 22.50 6.91
N LEU A 351 28.38 22.31 7.37
CA LEU A 351 29.08 23.25 8.26
C LEU A 351 29.43 24.55 7.55
#